data_AF-A0A174CRE6-F1
#
_entry.id   AF-A0A174CRE6-F1
#
_cell.length_a   1.000
_cell.length_b   1.000
_cell.length_c   1.000
_cell.angle_alpha   90.00
_cell.angle_beta   90.00
_cell.angle_gamma   90.00
#
_symmetry.space_group_name_H-M   'P 1'
#
loop_
_entity.id
_entity.type
_entity.pdbx_description
1 polymer ?
#
loop_
_entity_poly.entity_id
_entity_poly.type
_entity_poly.pdbx_seq_one_letter_code
_entity_poly.pdbx_strand_id
1 'polypeptide(L)'
;MEPEKLIEFLGVLEKLKCNTRHNWTTSGRRESVAEHSWRLAVMAFLLRDEFPELDMDRVVDMCLIHDWGEAITGDIPAFIKGGADEETESAVLRTMTGSLHDDLACRLNGLFDEMEALQTKEARLTKALDKIETLIQHNEAGADTWLPLEYELNLTYGDDISNMSEYTRRLRDLVRQESERIISEKPLGDKECGSTGSHSALDDETFEKIKALRRELHKIPELSGQERRTMEVLKTFLREHTSLSVTDRGGWFYALHQENGAEETVVFRADMDAIKGPGNIPYHGCGHDGHSAILAGLCLLTEGRVFQKNLCFLFQPAEETGEGGNPCSRLLEELGADRVYGFHNLPGYPLGTAVMRRETFSCDTVNTPEITDMSRMLFEQEGIPCLEAAAPFRWSEDFGWYLKKCQGMYFGIGAGEDCPDLHTPDYEFPDEVIRNAVRCLYLLAEI
;
A
#
# COMPACT_ATOMS: atom_id res chain seq x y z
N MET A 1 -7.75 -32.84 27.25
CA MET A 1 -7.64 -31.37 27.17
C MET A 1 -8.69 -30.79 28.10
N GLU A 2 -8.30 -29.86 28.96
CA GLU A 2 -9.26 -29.17 29.84
C GLU A 2 -10.12 -28.20 29.00
N PRO A 3 -11.45 -28.12 29.22
CA PRO A 3 -12.35 -27.27 28.44
C PRO A 3 -11.94 -25.79 28.39
N GLU A 4 -11.36 -25.25 29.46
CA GLU A 4 -10.92 -23.85 29.55
C GLU A 4 -9.81 -23.55 28.53
N LYS A 5 -8.81 -24.44 28.43
CA LYS A 5 -7.73 -24.32 27.44
C LYS A 5 -8.25 -24.44 26.01
N LEU A 6 -9.25 -25.28 25.79
CA LEU A 6 -9.92 -25.37 24.49
C LEU A 6 -10.60 -24.04 24.13
N ILE A 7 -11.32 -23.43 25.07
CA ILE A 7 -11.99 -22.14 24.85
C ILE A 7 -10.97 -21.03 24.57
N GLU A 8 -9.87 -20.97 25.32
CA GLU A 8 -8.78 -20.02 25.08
C GLU A 8 -8.19 -20.18 23.68
N PHE A 9 -7.88 -21.41 23.28
CA PHE A 9 -7.35 -21.71 21.96
C PHE A 9 -8.33 -21.35 20.83
N LEU A 10 -9.61 -21.69 20.99
CA LEU A 10 -10.66 -21.29 20.04
C LEU A 10 -10.85 -19.77 19.99
N GLY A 11 -10.57 -19.05 21.09
CA GLY A 11 -10.55 -17.59 21.13
C GLY A 11 -9.45 -16.97 20.26
N VAL A 12 -8.32 -17.67 20.09
CA VAL A 12 -7.28 -17.27 19.13
C VAL A 12 -7.74 -17.55 17.70
N LEU A 13 -8.21 -18.76 17.42
CA LEU A 13 -8.67 -19.13 16.07
C LEU A 13 -9.89 -18.34 15.58
N GLU A 14 -10.66 -17.73 16.49
CA GLU A 14 -11.74 -16.81 16.13
C GLU A 14 -11.26 -15.68 15.22
N LYS A 15 -10.00 -15.25 15.35
CA LYS A 15 -9.40 -14.20 14.50
C LYS A 15 -9.36 -14.55 13.02
N LEU A 16 -9.34 -15.83 12.66
CA LEU A 16 -9.45 -16.24 11.26
C LEU A 16 -10.79 -15.82 10.61
N LYS A 17 -11.84 -15.59 11.42
CA LYS A 17 -13.13 -15.06 10.93
C LYS A 17 -13.09 -13.57 10.67
N CYS A 18 -12.17 -12.86 11.33
CA CYS A 18 -12.02 -11.42 11.24
C CYS A 18 -10.98 -11.02 10.18
N ASN A 19 -9.91 -11.80 10.06
CA ASN A 19 -8.82 -11.53 9.14
C ASN A 19 -9.27 -11.86 7.70
N THR A 20 -9.16 -10.88 6.81
CA THR A 20 -9.65 -11.00 5.43
C THR A 20 -8.50 -11.24 4.45
N ARG A 21 -8.72 -12.17 3.51
CA ARG A 21 -7.84 -12.47 2.39
C ARG A 21 -7.92 -11.43 1.30
N HIS A 22 -6.93 -11.38 0.41
CA HIS A 22 -6.99 -10.51 -0.78
C HIS A 22 -8.20 -10.81 -1.68
N ASN A 23 -8.61 -12.08 -1.72
CA ASN A 23 -9.73 -12.55 -2.52
C ASN A 23 -11.07 -11.91 -2.14
N TRP A 24 -11.89 -11.70 -3.16
CA TRP A 24 -13.24 -11.16 -3.04
C TRP A 24 -14.29 -12.25 -3.30
N THR A 25 -15.44 -12.09 -2.68
CA THR A 25 -16.63 -12.91 -2.91
C THR A 25 -17.51 -12.27 -3.98
N THR A 26 -18.40 -13.06 -4.58
CA THR A 26 -19.42 -12.58 -5.54
C THR A 26 -20.35 -11.50 -4.97
N SER A 27 -20.41 -11.36 -3.65
CA SER A 27 -21.19 -10.33 -2.96
C SER A 27 -20.47 -8.98 -2.82
N GLY A 28 -19.22 -8.87 -3.27
CA GLY A 28 -18.39 -7.68 -3.12
C GLY A 28 -17.74 -7.53 -1.73
N ARG A 29 -17.72 -8.61 -0.94
CA ARG A 29 -17.01 -8.67 0.36
C ARG A 29 -15.65 -9.35 0.17
N ARG A 30 -14.64 -8.95 0.94
CA ARG A 30 -13.42 -9.75 1.09
C ARG A 30 -13.70 -11.04 1.87
N GLU A 31 -13.16 -12.14 1.37
CA GLU A 31 -13.21 -13.46 2.01
C GLU A 31 -12.37 -13.44 3.29
N SER A 32 -12.80 -14.16 4.33
CA SER A 32 -12.00 -14.37 5.54
C SER A 32 -11.14 -15.64 5.44
N VAL A 33 -10.04 -15.68 6.18
CA VAL A 33 -9.16 -16.86 6.23
C VAL A 33 -9.93 -18.13 6.63
N ALA A 34 -10.92 -17.98 7.52
CA ALA A 34 -11.80 -19.07 7.92
C ALA A 34 -12.72 -19.56 6.78
N GLU A 35 -13.23 -18.66 5.94
CA GLU A 35 -14.06 -19.01 4.78
C GLU A 35 -13.24 -19.82 3.74
N HIS A 36 -12.03 -19.35 3.42
CA HIS A 36 -11.07 -20.05 2.55
C HIS A 36 -10.74 -21.44 3.08
N SER A 37 -10.29 -21.52 4.34
CA SER A 37 -9.89 -22.79 4.97
C SER A 37 -11.02 -23.81 4.99
N TRP A 38 -12.26 -23.36 5.24
CA TRP A 38 -13.43 -24.23 5.20
C TRP A 38 -13.70 -24.75 3.78
N ARG A 39 -13.71 -23.87 2.78
CA ARG A 39 -14.00 -24.24 1.39
C ARG A 39 -12.92 -25.14 0.81
N LEU A 40 -11.66 -24.88 1.11
CA LEU A 40 -10.52 -25.73 0.78
C LEU A 40 -10.66 -27.14 1.39
N ALA A 41 -11.03 -27.24 2.68
CA ALA A 41 -11.25 -28.54 3.33
C ALA A 41 -12.44 -29.30 2.72
N VAL A 42 -13.52 -28.60 2.34
CA VAL A 42 -14.63 -29.19 1.59
C VAL A 42 -14.17 -29.70 0.22
N MET A 43 -13.33 -28.94 -0.49
CA MET A 43 -12.76 -29.37 -1.77
C MET A 43 -11.94 -30.65 -1.60
N ALA A 44 -11.03 -30.71 -0.63
CA ALA A 44 -10.26 -31.92 -0.32
C ALA A 44 -11.16 -33.12 0.05
N PHE A 45 -12.21 -32.88 0.84
CA PHE A 45 -13.18 -33.92 1.21
C PHE A 45 -13.89 -34.51 0.00
N LEU A 46 -14.28 -33.69 -0.98
CA LEU A 46 -14.97 -34.14 -2.19
C LEU A 46 -14.06 -34.90 -3.16
N LEU A 47 -12.74 -34.70 -3.08
CA LEU A 47 -11.75 -35.33 -3.96
C LEU A 47 -11.22 -36.67 -3.46
N ARG A 48 -11.78 -37.24 -2.39
CA ARG A 48 -11.31 -38.50 -1.79
C ARG A 48 -11.14 -39.64 -2.79
N ASP A 49 -12.12 -39.81 -3.67
CA ASP A 49 -12.14 -40.92 -4.63
C ASP A 49 -11.16 -40.72 -5.82
N GLU A 50 -10.69 -39.49 -6.03
CA GLU A 50 -9.72 -39.17 -7.09
C GLU A 50 -8.27 -39.48 -6.69
N PHE A 51 -8.02 -39.66 -5.39
CA PHE A 51 -6.69 -39.96 -4.82
C PHE A 51 -6.73 -41.17 -3.87
N PRO A 52 -7.15 -42.36 -4.34
CA PRO A 52 -7.35 -43.54 -3.50
C PRO A 52 -6.05 -44.07 -2.86
N GLU A 53 -4.89 -43.65 -3.36
CA GLU A 53 -3.57 -44.01 -2.84
C GLU A 53 -3.06 -43.08 -1.72
N LEU A 54 -3.74 -41.96 -1.46
CA LEU A 54 -3.35 -40.97 -0.46
C LEU A 54 -4.22 -41.07 0.80
N ASP A 55 -3.67 -40.65 1.94
CA ASP A 55 -4.45 -40.46 3.15
C ASP A 55 -5.23 -39.15 3.08
N MET A 56 -6.46 -39.21 2.54
CA MET A 56 -7.28 -38.02 2.35
C MET A 56 -7.90 -37.48 3.65
N ASP A 57 -7.95 -38.25 4.73
CA ASP A 57 -8.29 -37.71 6.05
C ASP A 57 -7.15 -36.80 6.54
N ARG A 58 -5.89 -37.19 6.29
CA ARG A 58 -4.73 -36.36 6.57
C ARG A 58 -4.70 -35.08 5.72
N VAL A 59 -5.05 -35.15 4.44
CA VAL A 59 -5.15 -33.96 3.56
C VAL A 59 -6.20 -32.99 4.07
N VAL A 60 -7.38 -33.48 4.48
CA VAL A 60 -8.42 -32.62 5.08
C VAL A 60 -7.94 -31.99 6.39
N ASP A 61 -7.27 -32.77 7.27
CA ASP A 61 -6.66 -32.24 8.49
C ASP A 61 -5.65 -31.11 8.19
N MET A 62 -4.81 -31.27 7.15
CA MET A 62 -3.87 -30.23 6.70
C MET A 62 -4.59 -28.97 6.19
N CYS A 63 -5.60 -29.12 5.33
CA CYS A 63 -6.40 -27.99 4.83
C CYS A 63 -7.07 -27.21 5.97
N LEU A 64 -7.52 -27.88 7.03
CA LEU A 64 -8.15 -27.20 8.17
C LEU A 64 -7.18 -26.33 8.97
N ILE A 65 -5.89 -26.63 8.95
CA ILE A 65 -4.90 -25.98 9.81
C ILE A 65 -3.88 -25.12 9.08
N HIS A 66 -3.79 -25.21 7.75
CA HIS A 66 -2.69 -24.60 6.97
C HIS A 66 -2.46 -23.11 7.25
N ASP A 67 -3.54 -22.32 7.37
CA ASP A 67 -3.47 -20.87 7.63
C ASP A 67 -3.75 -20.48 9.09
N TRP A 68 -3.60 -21.41 10.06
CA TRP A 68 -3.79 -21.06 11.47
C TRP A 68 -2.83 -19.99 11.99
N GLY A 69 -1.66 -19.81 11.36
CA GLY A 69 -0.71 -18.76 11.68
C GLY A 69 -1.30 -17.36 11.45
N GLU A 70 -2.17 -17.24 10.45
CA GLU A 70 -2.80 -15.99 10.04
C GLU A 70 -3.79 -15.46 11.09
N ALA A 71 -4.17 -16.26 12.09
CA ALA A 71 -4.93 -15.78 13.25
C ALA A 71 -4.17 -14.68 14.02
N ILE A 72 -2.83 -14.66 13.90
CA ILE A 72 -1.94 -13.77 14.63
C ILE A 72 -1.22 -12.81 13.67
N THR A 73 -0.76 -13.29 12.51
CA THR A 73 -0.03 -12.48 11.52
C THR A 73 -0.93 -11.69 10.57
N GLY A 74 -2.19 -12.10 10.39
CA GLY A 74 -3.04 -11.64 9.29
C GLY A 74 -2.75 -12.36 7.97
N ASP A 75 -3.61 -12.19 6.96
CA ASP A 75 -3.40 -12.75 5.61
C ASP A 75 -2.34 -11.93 4.86
N ILE A 76 -1.29 -12.61 4.40
CA ILE A 76 -0.23 -12.04 3.56
C ILE A 76 -0.32 -12.73 2.19
N PRO A 77 -0.75 -12.02 1.13
CA PRO A 77 -0.88 -12.58 -0.22
C PRO A 77 0.40 -13.27 -0.71
N ALA A 78 0.23 -14.33 -1.49
CA ALA A 78 1.34 -15.18 -1.93
C ALA A 78 2.41 -14.47 -2.77
N PHE A 79 2.09 -13.32 -3.38
CA PHE A 79 3.04 -12.49 -4.13
C PHE A 79 3.80 -11.49 -3.25
N ILE A 80 3.50 -11.41 -1.95
CA ILE A 80 4.15 -10.56 -0.94
C ILE A 80 5.00 -11.40 0.01
N LYS A 81 4.56 -12.62 0.33
CA LYS A 81 5.14 -13.51 1.34
C LYS A 81 6.64 -13.77 1.11
N GLY A 82 7.49 -13.34 2.05
CA GLY A 82 8.94 -13.56 2.04
C GLY A 82 9.40 -14.62 3.05
N GLY A 83 10.66 -15.05 2.98
CA GLY A 83 11.19 -16.11 3.86
C GLY A 83 11.21 -15.75 5.36
N ALA A 84 11.28 -14.46 5.70
CA ALA A 84 11.20 -14.01 7.10
C ALA A 84 9.77 -14.09 7.69
N ASP A 85 8.75 -13.98 6.83
CA ASP A 85 7.34 -14.11 7.22
C ASP A 85 7.03 -15.58 7.54
N GLU A 86 7.58 -16.52 6.75
CA GLU A 86 7.46 -17.96 6.97
C GLU A 86 8.10 -18.41 8.30
N GLU A 87 9.29 -17.89 8.64
CA GLU A 87 9.94 -18.17 9.94
C GLU A 87 9.12 -17.62 11.13
N THR A 88 8.52 -16.44 10.96
CA THR A 88 7.70 -15.78 11.98
C THR A 88 6.39 -16.54 12.21
N GLU A 89 5.71 -16.97 11.14
CA GLU A 89 4.50 -17.79 11.22
C GLU A 89 4.77 -19.15 11.90
N SER A 90 5.86 -19.83 11.56
CA SER A 90 6.24 -21.11 12.16
C SER A 90 6.52 -20.97 13.66
N ALA A 91 7.21 -19.91 14.09
CA ALA A 91 7.47 -19.64 15.51
C ALA A 91 6.19 -19.33 16.31
N VAL A 92 5.26 -18.59 15.69
CA VAL A 92 3.97 -18.24 16.28
C VAL A 92 3.07 -19.47 16.40
N LEU A 93 2.99 -20.29 15.36
CA LEU A 93 2.24 -21.57 15.37
C LEU A 93 2.73 -22.52 16.45
N ARG A 94 4.06 -22.67 16.61
CA ARG A 94 4.65 -23.51 17.68
C ARG A 94 4.34 -22.99 19.07
N THR A 95 4.28 -21.67 19.24
CA THR A 95 3.88 -21.04 20.51
C THR A 95 2.40 -21.30 20.80
N MET A 96 1.55 -21.22 19.77
CA MET A 96 0.11 -21.45 19.87
C MET A 96 -0.20 -22.92 20.23
N THR A 97 0.44 -23.88 19.57
CA THR A 97 0.23 -25.32 19.84
C THR A 97 0.78 -25.74 21.20
N GLY A 98 1.76 -25.03 21.77
CA GLY A 98 2.30 -25.30 23.11
C GLY A 98 1.30 -25.16 24.26
N SER A 99 0.15 -24.52 24.03
CA SER A 99 -0.96 -24.43 25.00
C SER A 99 -1.82 -25.71 25.06
N LEU A 100 -1.73 -26.57 24.03
CA LEU A 100 -2.49 -27.80 23.87
C LEU A 100 -1.85 -28.96 24.65
N HIS A 101 -2.55 -30.09 24.75
CA HIS A 101 -1.98 -31.31 25.34
C HIS A 101 -0.86 -31.86 24.46
N ASP A 102 0.23 -32.37 25.08
CA ASP A 102 1.47 -32.76 24.41
C ASP A 102 1.27 -33.62 23.16
N ASP A 103 0.40 -34.65 23.23
CA ASP A 103 0.10 -35.52 22.09
C ASP A 103 -0.52 -34.77 20.89
N LEU A 104 -1.43 -33.82 21.16
CA LEU A 104 -2.10 -33.04 20.12
C LEU A 104 -1.13 -31.98 19.55
N ALA A 105 -0.37 -31.32 20.41
CA ALA A 105 0.65 -30.36 20.00
C ALA A 105 1.70 -31.04 19.10
N CYS A 106 2.17 -32.23 19.48
CA CYS A 106 3.09 -33.03 18.68
C CYS A 106 2.49 -33.41 17.32
N ARG A 107 1.22 -33.84 17.29
CA ARG A 107 0.52 -34.16 16.04
C ARG A 107 0.42 -32.95 15.10
N LEU A 108 -0.02 -31.80 15.62
CA LEU A 108 -0.19 -30.57 14.83
C LEU A 108 1.14 -30.04 14.31
N ASN A 109 2.16 -29.98 15.18
CA ASN A 109 3.50 -29.56 14.77
C ASN A 109 4.08 -30.48 13.69
N GLY A 110 3.84 -31.80 13.81
CA GLY A 110 4.24 -32.75 12.76
C GLY A 110 3.54 -32.52 11.41
N LEU A 111 2.27 -32.09 11.41
CA LEU A 111 1.56 -31.71 10.19
C LEU A 111 2.11 -30.41 9.60
N PHE A 112 2.40 -29.39 10.43
CA PHE A 112 3.01 -28.14 9.98
C PHE A 112 4.39 -28.38 9.35
N ASP A 113 5.26 -29.12 10.04
CA ASP A 113 6.60 -29.46 9.54
C ASP A 113 6.52 -30.22 8.20
N GLU A 114 5.53 -31.09 8.04
CA GLU A 114 5.31 -31.84 6.80
C GLU A 114 4.83 -30.96 5.64
N MET A 115 3.91 -30.03 5.91
CA MET A 115 3.41 -29.07 4.94
C MET A 115 4.51 -28.09 4.49
N GLU A 116 5.31 -27.60 5.43
CA GLU A 116 6.45 -26.71 5.16
C GLU A 116 7.51 -27.42 4.29
N ALA A 117 7.81 -28.68 4.60
CA ALA A 117 8.80 -29.44 3.85
C ALA A 117 8.34 -29.88 2.45
N LEU A 118 7.03 -29.96 2.19
CA LEU A 118 6.43 -30.43 0.92
C LEU A 118 6.97 -31.78 0.42
N GLN A 119 7.40 -32.67 1.33
CA GLN A 119 8.04 -33.94 0.97
C GLN A 119 7.04 -35.06 0.71
N THR A 120 5.88 -35.04 1.36
CA THR A 120 4.84 -36.06 1.20
C THR A 120 3.88 -35.70 0.06
N LYS A 121 3.19 -36.70 -0.48
CA LYS A 121 2.20 -36.46 -1.54
C LYS A 121 0.99 -35.72 -0.98
N GLU A 122 0.61 -36.00 0.26
CA GLU A 122 -0.47 -35.35 0.99
C GLU A 122 -0.20 -33.86 1.15
N ALA A 123 0.98 -33.46 1.65
CA ALA A 123 1.36 -32.05 1.78
C ALA A 123 1.37 -31.31 0.44
N ARG A 124 1.92 -31.95 -0.61
CA ARG A 124 1.91 -31.39 -1.96
C ARG A 124 0.50 -31.24 -2.52
N LEU A 125 -0.39 -32.20 -2.25
CA LEU A 125 -1.79 -32.12 -2.66
C LEU A 125 -2.49 -30.97 -1.94
N THR A 126 -2.33 -30.85 -0.62
CA THR A 126 -2.83 -29.70 0.15
C THR A 126 -2.39 -28.39 -0.48
N LYS A 127 -1.09 -28.24 -0.81
CA LYS A 127 -0.59 -26.99 -1.39
C LYS A 127 -1.10 -26.73 -2.81
N ALA A 128 -1.29 -27.78 -3.62
CA ALA A 128 -1.90 -27.64 -4.93
C ALA A 128 -3.37 -27.21 -4.83
N LEU A 129 -4.13 -27.84 -3.93
CA LEU A 129 -5.53 -27.51 -3.69
C LEU A 129 -5.69 -26.07 -3.17
N ASP A 130 -4.85 -25.64 -2.22
CA ASP A 130 -4.82 -24.26 -1.69
C ASP A 130 -4.69 -23.21 -2.81
N LYS A 131 -3.71 -23.39 -3.70
CA LYS A 131 -3.50 -22.49 -4.84
C LYS A 131 -4.65 -22.54 -5.86
N ILE A 132 -5.18 -23.74 -6.16
CA ILE A 132 -6.28 -23.89 -7.11
C ILE A 132 -7.56 -23.25 -6.57
N GLU A 133 -7.85 -23.43 -5.28
CA GLU A 133 -9.01 -22.86 -4.60
C GLU A 133 -8.97 -21.32 -4.70
N THR A 134 -7.83 -20.72 -4.36
CA THR A 134 -7.60 -19.28 -4.45
C THR A 134 -7.93 -18.74 -5.85
N LEU A 135 -7.54 -19.46 -6.90
CA LEU A 135 -7.81 -19.08 -8.29
C LEU A 135 -9.28 -19.26 -8.69
N ILE A 136 -9.95 -20.29 -8.18
CA ILE A 136 -11.40 -20.45 -8.36
C ILE A 136 -12.13 -19.24 -7.74
N GLN A 137 -11.75 -18.82 -6.54
CA GLN A 137 -12.36 -17.69 -5.86
C GLN A 137 -12.12 -16.37 -6.63
N HIS A 138 -10.93 -16.15 -7.20
CA HIS A 138 -10.67 -15.01 -8.09
C HIS A 138 -11.60 -15.01 -9.31
N ASN A 139 -11.75 -16.16 -9.97
CA ASN A 139 -12.63 -16.29 -11.14
C ASN A 139 -14.10 -16.00 -10.78
N GLU A 140 -14.57 -16.47 -9.63
CA GLU A 140 -15.94 -16.21 -9.17
C GLU A 140 -16.18 -14.74 -8.81
N ALA A 141 -15.18 -14.06 -8.22
CA ALA A 141 -15.26 -12.63 -7.92
C ALA A 141 -15.37 -11.76 -9.19
N GLY A 142 -14.69 -12.20 -10.26
CA GLY A 142 -14.63 -11.53 -11.54
C GLY A 142 -13.53 -10.46 -11.64
N ALA A 143 -13.21 -10.08 -12.88
CA ALA A 143 -12.09 -9.18 -13.21
C ALA A 143 -12.19 -7.76 -12.63
N ASP A 144 -13.36 -7.34 -12.13
CA ASP A 144 -13.51 -6.05 -11.42
C ASP A 144 -12.72 -5.98 -10.12
N THR A 145 -12.49 -7.13 -9.49
CA THR A 145 -11.76 -7.20 -8.23
C THR A 145 -10.29 -7.57 -8.42
N TRP A 146 -9.86 -7.74 -9.68
CA TRP A 146 -8.51 -8.17 -10.01
C TRP A 146 -7.58 -6.97 -10.15
N LEU A 147 -6.41 -7.05 -9.51
CA LEU A 147 -5.29 -6.16 -9.79
C LEU A 147 -4.71 -6.45 -11.19
N PRO A 148 -4.03 -5.49 -11.84
CA PRO A 148 -3.41 -5.72 -13.16
C PRO A 148 -2.48 -6.93 -13.22
N LEU A 149 -1.68 -7.13 -12.16
CA LEU A 149 -0.83 -8.31 -11.91
C LEU A 149 -1.61 -9.63 -11.97
N GLU A 150 -2.85 -9.63 -11.49
CA GLU A 150 -3.64 -10.85 -11.34
C GLU A 150 -4.16 -11.39 -12.67
N TYR A 151 -4.15 -10.58 -13.72
CA TYR A 151 -4.40 -11.08 -15.09
C TYR A 151 -3.33 -12.09 -15.51
N GLU A 152 -2.08 -11.92 -15.08
CA GLU A 152 -1.01 -12.89 -15.32
C GLU A 152 -0.97 -13.97 -14.23
N LEU A 153 -1.13 -13.61 -12.95
CA LEU A 153 -1.12 -14.61 -11.87
C LEU A 153 -2.25 -15.61 -12.01
N ASN A 154 -3.45 -15.20 -12.41
CA ASN A 154 -4.55 -16.14 -12.61
C ASN A 154 -4.24 -17.19 -13.71
N LEU A 155 -3.32 -16.87 -14.62
CA LEU A 155 -2.86 -17.79 -15.66
C LEU A 155 -1.71 -18.70 -15.21
N THR A 156 -0.84 -18.24 -14.31
CA THR A 156 0.45 -18.89 -14.01
C THR A 156 0.60 -19.41 -12.59
N TYR A 157 -0.14 -18.85 -11.63
CA TYR A 157 -0.01 -19.19 -10.22
C TYR A 157 -0.36 -20.67 -9.99
N GLY A 158 0.52 -21.34 -9.24
CA GLY A 158 0.36 -22.74 -8.85
C GLY A 158 0.61 -23.79 -9.93
N ASP A 159 1.11 -23.42 -11.11
CA ASP A 159 1.41 -24.38 -12.19
C ASP A 159 2.48 -25.41 -11.80
N ASP A 160 3.48 -24.97 -11.04
CA ASP A 160 4.58 -25.79 -10.55
C ASP A 160 4.11 -26.97 -9.69
N ILE A 161 3.19 -26.71 -8.77
CA ILE A 161 2.72 -27.67 -7.78
C ILE A 161 1.48 -28.45 -8.25
N SER A 162 0.61 -27.83 -9.06
CA SER A 162 -0.63 -28.44 -9.57
C SER A 162 -0.36 -29.58 -10.55
N ASN A 163 0.85 -29.68 -11.09
CA ASN A 163 1.27 -30.74 -12.02
C ASN A 163 1.56 -32.11 -11.37
N MET A 164 1.31 -32.27 -10.07
CA MET A 164 1.60 -33.49 -9.32
C MET A 164 0.75 -34.71 -9.70
N SER A 165 -0.43 -34.50 -10.27
CA SER A 165 -1.31 -35.56 -10.76
C SER A 165 -2.00 -35.14 -12.06
N GLU A 166 -2.56 -36.10 -12.79
CA GLU A 166 -3.38 -35.80 -13.97
C GLU A 166 -4.65 -35.01 -13.58
N TYR A 167 -5.27 -35.34 -12.45
CA TYR A 167 -6.47 -34.68 -11.98
C TYR A 167 -6.23 -33.21 -11.62
N THR A 168 -5.24 -32.93 -10.77
CA THR A 168 -4.90 -31.55 -10.35
C THR A 168 -4.44 -30.68 -11.53
N ARG A 169 -3.72 -31.26 -12.49
CA ARG A 169 -3.36 -30.56 -13.74
C ARG A 169 -4.61 -30.17 -14.52
N ARG A 170 -5.50 -31.14 -14.76
CA ARG A 170 -6.75 -30.89 -15.49
C ARG A 170 -7.65 -29.88 -14.78
N LEU A 171 -7.75 -29.95 -13.46
CA LEU A 171 -8.50 -29.00 -12.65
C LEU A 171 -7.91 -27.59 -12.81
N ARG A 172 -6.58 -27.43 -12.66
CA ARG A 172 -5.89 -26.16 -12.85
C ARG A 172 -6.07 -25.59 -14.26
N ASP A 173 -6.04 -26.44 -15.29
CA ASP A 173 -6.27 -26.05 -16.68
C ASP A 173 -7.69 -25.55 -16.91
N LEU A 174 -8.70 -26.17 -16.29
CA LEU A 174 -10.10 -25.69 -16.35
C LEU A 174 -10.25 -24.33 -15.66
N VAL A 175 -9.60 -24.14 -14.51
CA VAL A 175 -9.56 -22.84 -13.83
C VAL A 175 -8.86 -21.79 -14.70
N ARG A 176 -7.76 -22.15 -15.39
CA ARG A 176 -7.07 -21.26 -16.34
C ARG A 176 -7.97 -20.86 -17.50
N GLN A 177 -8.68 -21.81 -18.10
CA GLN A 177 -9.62 -21.54 -19.20
C GLN A 177 -10.72 -20.56 -18.78
N GLU A 178 -11.20 -20.66 -17.54
CA GLU A 178 -12.16 -19.70 -17.02
C GLU A 178 -11.54 -18.31 -16.82
N SER A 179 -10.30 -18.24 -16.32
CA SER A 179 -9.57 -16.97 -16.25
C SER A 179 -9.38 -16.35 -17.64
N GLU A 180 -9.00 -17.15 -18.64
CA GLU A 180 -8.90 -16.72 -20.05
C GLU A 180 -10.24 -16.21 -20.58
N ARG A 181 -11.35 -16.87 -20.24
CA ARG A 181 -12.71 -16.41 -20.60
C ARG A 181 -13.02 -15.06 -19.97
N ILE A 182 -12.78 -14.90 -18.67
CA ILE A 182 -12.97 -13.63 -17.95
C ILE A 182 -12.13 -12.52 -18.57
N ILE A 183 -10.85 -12.79 -18.86
CA ILE A 183 -9.96 -11.84 -19.55
C ILE A 183 -10.48 -11.53 -20.97
N SER A 184 -11.09 -12.47 -21.67
CA SER A 184 -11.65 -12.20 -23.00
C SER A 184 -12.91 -11.32 -22.94
N GLU A 185 -13.74 -11.47 -21.91
CA GLU A 185 -15.00 -10.72 -21.71
C GLU A 185 -14.74 -9.33 -21.13
N LYS A 186 -13.75 -9.26 -20.24
CA LYS A 186 -13.28 -8.06 -19.59
C LYS A 186 -11.76 -8.03 -19.70
N PRO A 187 -11.24 -7.74 -20.91
CA PRO A 187 -9.82 -7.57 -21.08
C PRO A 187 -9.35 -6.48 -20.15
N LEU A 188 -8.11 -6.64 -19.67
CA LEU A 188 -7.39 -5.52 -19.13
C LEU A 188 -7.47 -4.45 -20.23
N GLY A 189 -8.29 -3.41 -20.00
CA GLY A 189 -8.81 -2.60 -21.10
C GLY A 189 -7.69 -2.08 -21.98
N ASP A 190 -7.97 -1.82 -23.25
CA ASP A 190 -7.06 -1.06 -24.12
C ASP A 190 -6.77 0.29 -23.44
N LYS A 191 -5.75 0.35 -22.58
CA LYS A 191 -4.78 1.41 -22.73
C LYS A 191 -4.32 1.22 -24.16
N GLU A 192 -4.63 2.19 -25.02
CA GLU A 192 -3.97 2.28 -26.32
C GLU A 192 -2.53 1.81 -26.14
N CYS A 193 -2.15 0.75 -26.86
CA CYS A 193 -0.75 0.52 -27.17
C CYS A 193 -0.30 1.64 -28.13
N GLY A 194 -0.46 2.90 -27.72
CA GLY A 194 0.45 3.95 -28.08
C GLY A 194 1.69 3.62 -27.29
N SER A 195 2.61 2.87 -27.90
CA SER A 195 4.01 2.79 -27.48
C SER A 195 4.21 3.07 -25.99
N THR A 196 3.92 2.13 -25.10
CA THR A 196 4.26 2.32 -23.68
C THR A 196 5.78 2.19 -23.55
N GLY A 197 6.49 3.23 -23.95
CA GLY A 197 7.47 3.76 -23.03
C GLY A 197 6.70 4.24 -21.80
N SER A 198 7.19 3.91 -20.61
CA SER A 198 7.42 4.95 -19.60
C SER A 198 6.24 5.95 -19.41
N HIS A 199 5.02 5.48 -19.11
CA HIS A 199 3.89 6.37 -18.79
C HIS A 199 3.53 6.42 -17.29
N SER A 200 4.26 5.69 -16.43
CA SER A 200 4.37 5.98 -14.99
C SER A 200 5.60 6.85 -14.66
N ALA A 201 6.47 7.07 -15.63
CA ALA A 201 7.58 7.99 -15.47
C ALA A 201 7.08 9.39 -15.83
N LEU A 202 7.26 10.30 -14.87
CA LEU A 202 7.24 11.73 -15.11
C LEU A 202 8.06 12.04 -16.37
N ASP A 203 7.41 12.47 -17.45
CA ASP A 203 8.10 12.79 -18.69
C ASP A 203 9.10 13.94 -18.46
N ASP A 204 10.13 14.03 -19.31
CA ASP A 204 11.21 15.00 -19.10
C ASP A 204 10.72 16.46 -19.20
N GLU A 205 9.68 16.74 -19.97
CA GLU A 205 9.12 18.09 -20.07
C GLU A 205 8.44 18.49 -18.77
N THR A 206 7.60 17.61 -18.22
CA THR A 206 6.91 17.79 -16.95
C THR A 206 7.93 17.87 -15.80
N PHE A 207 8.96 17.03 -15.80
CA PHE A 207 10.03 17.09 -14.81
C PHE A 207 10.79 18.42 -14.84
N GLU A 208 11.13 18.94 -16.03
CA GLU A 208 11.79 20.24 -16.13
C GLU A 208 10.89 21.40 -15.73
N LYS A 209 9.57 21.33 -15.98
CA LYS A 209 8.59 22.32 -15.45
C LYS A 209 8.59 22.34 -13.92
N ILE A 210 8.55 21.17 -13.29
CA ILE A 210 8.55 21.06 -11.82
C ILE A 210 9.87 21.58 -11.24
N LYS A 211 11.01 21.25 -11.86
CA LYS A 211 12.31 21.79 -11.47
C LYS A 211 12.38 23.30 -11.62
N ALA A 212 11.84 23.84 -12.72
CA ALA A 212 11.79 25.28 -12.95
C ALA A 212 10.97 25.97 -11.85
N LEU A 213 9.77 25.47 -11.55
CA LEU A 213 8.92 25.96 -10.47
C LEU A 213 9.66 25.96 -9.12
N ARG A 214 10.26 24.82 -8.74
CA ARG A 214 11.03 24.73 -7.49
C ARG A 214 12.18 25.73 -7.43
N ARG A 215 12.91 25.94 -8.53
CA ARG A 215 13.97 26.97 -8.60
C ARG A 215 13.43 28.40 -8.51
N GLU A 216 12.19 28.65 -8.92
CA GLU A 216 11.53 29.93 -8.71
C GLU A 216 11.15 30.12 -7.25
N LEU A 217 10.51 29.11 -6.64
CA LEU A 217 10.18 29.08 -5.21
C LEU A 217 11.43 29.24 -4.33
N HIS A 218 12.55 28.62 -4.72
CA HIS A 218 13.81 28.69 -4.01
C HIS A 218 14.35 30.12 -3.89
N LYS A 219 14.06 30.99 -4.88
CA LYS A 219 14.50 32.40 -4.89
C LYS A 219 13.64 33.30 -4.00
N ILE A 220 12.50 32.80 -3.52
CA ILE A 220 11.53 33.55 -2.71
C ILE A 220 11.22 32.87 -1.38
N PRO A 221 12.22 32.55 -0.54
CA PRO A 221 11.95 31.98 0.77
C PRO A 221 11.16 32.97 1.64
N GLU A 222 9.96 32.59 2.04
CA GLU A 222 9.07 33.38 2.90
C GLU A 222 8.82 32.61 4.20
N LEU A 223 8.95 33.29 5.34
CA LEU A 223 8.78 32.68 6.66
C LEU A 223 7.32 32.28 6.91
N SER A 224 7.12 31.38 7.88
CA SER A 224 5.82 30.93 8.37
C SER A 224 4.82 32.10 8.55
N GLY A 225 3.68 32.00 7.88
CA GLY A 225 2.59 32.99 7.85
C GLY A 225 2.82 34.23 6.96
N GLN A 226 3.90 34.26 6.18
CA GLN A 226 4.26 35.37 5.29
C GLN A 226 4.36 34.97 3.80
N GLU A 227 3.93 33.77 3.43
CA GLU A 227 4.09 33.06 2.14
C GLU A 227 3.24 33.65 0.98
N ARG A 228 3.12 34.98 0.92
CA ARG A 228 2.27 35.67 -0.05
C ARG A 228 2.74 35.49 -1.49
N ARG A 229 4.05 35.62 -1.73
CA ARG A 229 4.65 35.46 -3.06
C ARG A 229 4.70 33.98 -3.45
N THR A 230 5.06 33.10 -2.51
CA THR A 230 5.07 31.65 -2.72
C THR A 230 3.70 31.15 -3.20
N MET A 231 2.64 31.51 -2.49
CA MET A 231 1.27 31.17 -2.91
C MET A 231 0.91 31.75 -4.28
N GLU A 232 1.29 32.99 -4.58
CA GLU A 232 0.95 33.60 -5.86
C GLU A 232 1.65 32.92 -7.04
N VAL A 233 2.92 32.54 -6.88
CA VAL A 233 3.67 31.76 -7.87
C VAL A 233 2.99 30.40 -8.09
N LEU A 234 2.68 29.66 -7.02
CA LEU A 234 2.03 28.36 -7.12
C LEU A 234 0.64 28.44 -7.77
N LYS A 235 -0.22 29.35 -7.31
CA LYS A 235 -1.56 29.53 -7.88
C LYS A 235 -1.51 29.94 -9.35
N THR A 236 -0.55 30.78 -9.73
CA THR A 236 -0.36 31.18 -11.14
C THR A 236 0.06 29.98 -11.98
N PHE A 237 1.07 29.24 -11.53
CA PHE A 237 1.54 28.02 -12.20
C PHE A 237 0.40 27.02 -12.42
N LEU A 238 -0.40 26.74 -11.40
CA LEU A 238 -1.52 25.79 -11.52
C LEU A 238 -2.59 26.28 -12.50
N ARG A 239 -2.94 27.57 -12.48
CA ARG A 239 -3.91 28.15 -13.42
C ARG A 239 -3.43 28.17 -14.87
N GLU A 240 -2.12 28.30 -15.09
CA GLU A 240 -1.52 28.34 -16.42
C GLU A 240 -1.35 26.93 -17.03
N HIS A 241 -1.20 25.91 -16.19
CA HIS A 241 -0.83 24.56 -16.63
C HIS A 241 -1.88 23.48 -16.37
N THR A 242 -2.96 23.77 -15.65
CA THR A 242 -4.02 22.80 -15.33
C THR A 242 -5.40 23.43 -15.44
N SER A 243 -6.41 22.56 -15.49
CA SER A 243 -7.84 22.89 -15.45
C SER A 243 -8.43 22.85 -14.02
N LEU A 244 -7.58 22.63 -13.00
CA LEU A 244 -7.98 22.52 -11.61
C LEU A 244 -8.61 23.80 -11.08
N SER A 245 -9.60 23.65 -10.20
CA SER A 245 -10.16 24.80 -9.49
C SER A 245 -9.27 25.20 -8.32
N VAL A 246 -8.80 26.45 -8.30
CA VAL A 246 -7.87 26.97 -7.28
C VAL A 246 -8.61 27.88 -6.30
N THR A 247 -8.66 27.50 -5.02
CA THR A 247 -9.38 28.21 -3.96
C THR A 247 -8.41 28.80 -2.93
N ASP A 248 -8.39 30.13 -2.82
CA ASP A 248 -7.57 30.89 -1.87
C ASP A 248 -8.28 31.03 -0.50
N ARG A 249 -7.56 30.81 0.59
CA ARG A 249 -8.06 30.89 1.98
C ARG A 249 -7.39 31.98 2.82
N GLY A 250 -6.70 32.93 2.19
CA GLY A 250 -6.16 34.13 2.85
C GLY A 250 -4.83 33.94 3.60
N GLY A 251 -4.17 32.81 3.38
CA GLY A 251 -2.91 32.42 4.04
C GLY A 251 -2.43 31.04 3.61
N TRP A 252 -3.34 30.24 3.06
CA TRP A 252 -3.11 28.96 2.44
C TRP A 252 -4.09 28.80 1.27
N PHE A 253 -3.93 27.77 0.45
CA PHE A 253 -4.85 27.51 -0.64
C PHE A 253 -4.89 26.02 -0.97
N TYR A 254 -5.88 25.60 -1.75
CA TYR A 254 -5.91 24.27 -2.33
C TYR A 254 -6.37 24.33 -3.79
N ALA A 255 -5.93 23.34 -4.57
CA ALA A 255 -6.45 23.06 -5.89
C ALA A 255 -7.31 21.79 -5.84
N LEU A 256 -8.37 21.73 -6.63
CA LEU A 256 -9.31 20.61 -6.63
C LEU A 256 -9.54 20.10 -8.05
N HIS A 257 -9.25 18.81 -8.22
CA HIS A 257 -9.71 17.97 -9.33
C HIS A 257 -11.05 17.36 -8.93
N GLN A 258 -12.12 17.85 -9.53
CA GLN A 258 -13.48 17.46 -9.16
C GLN A 258 -14.12 16.62 -10.25
N GLU A 259 -14.65 15.46 -9.87
CA GLU A 259 -15.33 14.54 -10.79
C GLU A 259 -16.80 14.36 -10.41
N ASN A 260 -17.67 14.38 -11.42
CA ASN A 260 -19.09 14.18 -11.21
C ASN A 260 -19.38 12.72 -10.84
N GLY A 261 -19.97 12.50 -9.67
CA GLY A 261 -20.29 11.15 -9.18
C GLY A 261 -19.12 10.44 -8.51
N ALA A 262 -18.02 11.15 -8.20
CA ALA A 262 -16.97 10.64 -7.33
C ALA A 262 -17.56 10.17 -5.99
N GLU A 263 -17.25 8.93 -5.61
CA GLU A 263 -17.67 8.33 -4.34
C GLU A 263 -16.66 8.60 -3.21
N GLU A 264 -15.48 9.10 -3.58
CA GLU A 264 -14.35 9.27 -2.68
C GLU A 264 -13.67 10.63 -2.88
N THR A 265 -13.08 11.19 -1.82
CA THR A 265 -12.19 12.35 -1.87
C THR A 265 -10.84 12.07 -1.19
N VAL A 266 -9.75 12.24 -1.93
CA VAL A 266 -8.36 12.06 -1.45
C VAL A 266 -7.66 13.40 -1.38
N VAL A 267 -6.94 13.65 -0.28
CA VAL A 267 -6.23 14.90 -0.02
C VAL A 267 -4.73 14.67 0.01
N PHE A 268 -3.97 15.49 -0.72
CA PHE A 268 -2.51 15.52 -0.70
C PHE A 268 -2.04 16.85 -0.12
N ARG A 269 -1.17 16.83 0.89
CA ARG A 269 -0.65 18.03 1.57
C ARG A 269 0.82 18.24 1.26
N ALA A 270 1.19 19.49 1.02
CA ALA A 270 2.59 19.93 0.98
C ALA A 270 2.74 21.30 1.67
N ASP A 271 3.92 21.53 2.20
CA ASP A 271 4.28 22.73 2.96
C ASP A 271 4.96 23.77 2.06
N MET A 272 4.86 25.04 2.46
CA MET A 272 5.33 26.17 1.65
C MET A 272 6.36 27.07 2.35
N ASP A 273 6.42 27.01 3.68
CA ASP A 273 7.14 28.01 4.47
C ASP A 273 8.63 27.74 4.57
N ALA A 274 9.41 28.81 4.71
CA ALA A 274 10.86 28.77 4.85
C ALA A 274 11.28 29.07 6.29
N ILE A 275 12.52 28.70 6.62
CA ILE A 275 13.12 28.94 7.94
C ILE A 275 14.12 30.09 7.94
N LYS A 276 14.46 30.55 9.14
CA LYS A 276 15.52 31.55 9.35
C LYS A 276 16.90 30.88 9.33
N GLY A 277 17.73 31.25 8.37
CA GLY A 277 19.13 30.85 8.29
C GLY A 277 20.10 31.78 9.03
N PRO A 278 21.41 31.58 8.84
CA PRO A 278 22.44 32.45 9.38
C PRO A 278 22.18 33.92 9.06
N GLY A 279 22.31 34.79 10.05
CA GLY A 279 22.03 36.22 9.89
C GLY A 279 20.54 36.57 9.75
N ASN A 280 19.62 35.64 10.10
CA ASN A 280 18.17 35.82 10.02
C ASN A 280 17.66 36.04 8.58
N ILE A 281 18.38 35.47 7.61
CA ILE A 281 18.02 35.46 6.19
C ILE A 281 17.17 34.21 5.93
N PRO A 282 15.94 34.34 5.39
CA PRO A 282 15.11 33.18 5.07
C PRO A 282 15.74 32.27 4.01
N TYR A 283 15.58 30.97 4.15
CA TYR A 283 15.98 29.95 3.18
C TYR A 283 15.19 28.64 3.37
N HIS A 284 15.13 27.80 2.35
CA HIS A 284 14.41 26.51 2.37
C HIS A 284 15.24 25.39 2.98
N GLY A 285 15.65 25.54 4.25
CA GLY A 285 16.48 24.56 4.93
C GLY A 285 15.80 23.21 5.25
N CYS A 286 14.48 23.13 5.10
CA CYS A 286 13.69 21.90 5.25
C CYS A 286 13.30 21.27 3.89
N GLY A 287 13.35 22.06 2.80
CA GLY A 287 13.02 21.62 1.44
C GLY A 287 11.57 21.84 0.99
N HIS A 288 10.84 22.76 1.63
CA HIS A 288 9.41 23.03 1.34
C HIS A 288 9.18 23.59 -0.07
N ASP A 289 10.15 24.25 -0.69
CA ASP A 289 10.14 24.57 -2.12
C ASP A 289 10.06 23.31 -3.00
N GLY A 290 10.74 22.24 -2.59
CA GLY A 290 10.64 20.91 -3.18
C GLY A 290 9.28 20.26 -2.96
N HIS A 291 8.75 20.28 -1.74
CA HIS A 291 7.44 19.68 -1.41
C HIS A 291 6.32 20.30 -2.24
N SER A 292 6.25 21.63 -2.23
CA SER A 292 5.28 22.41 -2.99
C SER A 292 5.40 22.15 -4.50
N ALA A 293 6.62 22.09 -5.04
CA ALA A 293 6.80 21.80 -6.45
C ALA A 293 6.41 20.37 -6.83
N ILE A 294 6.69 19.38 -5.98
CA ILE A 294 6.27 17.98 -6.17
C ILE A 294 4.74 17.87 -6.18
N LEU A 295 4.05 18.53 -5.25
CA LEU A 295 2.58 18.52 -5.23
C LEU A 295 1.99 19.22 -6.47
N ALA A 296 2.60 20.32 -6.91
CA ALA A 296 2.23 20.95 -8.18
C ALA A 296 2.52 20.02 -9.38
N GLY A 297 3.58 19.20 -9.31
CA GLY A 297 3.88 18.18 -10.29
C GLY A 297 2.80 17.10 -10.39
N LEU A 298 2.27 16.65 -9.25
CA LEU A 298 1.11 15.76 -9.23
C LEU A 298 -0.09 16.41 -9.91
N CYS A 299 -0.36 17.70 -9.64
CA CYS A 299 -1.43 18.44 -10.30
C CYS A 299 -1.30 18.39 -11.84
N LEU A 300 -0.09 18.56 -12.38
CA LEU A 300 0.15 18.43 -13.82
C LEU A 300 -0.20 17.05 -14.36
N LEU A 301 0.14 15.99 -13.61
CA LEU A 301 -0.15 14.62 -14.02
C LEU A 301 -1.64 14.29 -14.00
N THR A 302 -2.45 15.03 -13.24
CA THR A 302 -3.91 14.84 -13.20
C THR A 302 -4.65 15.47 -14.38
N GLU A 303 -4.00 16.36 -15.13
CA GLU A 303 -4.63 17.09 -16.23
C GLU A 303 -5.19 16.15 -17.32
N GLY A 304 -6.48 16.30 -17.60
CA GLY A 304 -7.18 15.49 -18.61
C GLY A 304 -7.40 14.02 -18.24
N ARG A 305 -7.15 13.63 -16.98
CA ARG A 305 -7.34 12.25 -16.49
C ARG A 305 -8.59 12.12 -15.63
N VAL A 306 -9.03 10.87 -15.46
CA VAL A 306 -10.19 10.49 -14.63
C VAL A 306 -9.72 9.44 -13.62
N PHE A 307 -10.02 9.68 -12.34
CA PHE A 307 -9.62 8.86 -11.19
C PHE A 307 -10.82 8.22 -10.47
N GLN A 308 -12.05 8.55 -10.86
CA GLN A 308 -13.31 8.15 -10.20
C GLN A 308 -13.42 8.64 -8.74
N LYS A 309 -12.63 9.66 -8.40
CA LYS A 309 -12.55 10.28 -7.08
C LYS A 309 -12.20 11.76 -7.22
N ASN A 310 -12.50 12.54 -6.20
CA ASN A 310 -12.02 13.91 -6.10
C ASN A 310 -10.60 13.91 -5.55
N LEU A 311 -9.71 14.71 -6.13
CA LEU A 311 -8.35 14.90 -5.64
C LEU A 311 -8.17 16.36 -5.20
N CYS A 312 -7.80 16.55 -3.94
CA CYS A 312 -7.53 17.86 -3.37
C CYS A 312 -6.03 18.01 -3.09
N PHE A 313 -5.43 19.06 -3.61
CA PHE A 313 -4.02 19.39 -3.42
C PHE A 313 -3.91 20.61 -2.51
N LEU A 314 -3.59 20.35 -1.25
CA LEU A 314 -3.53 21.32 -0.17
C LEU A 314 -2.11 21.86 0.01
N PHE A 315 -1.96 23.17 -0.11
CA PHE A 315 -0.70 23.87 0.11
C PHE A 315 -0.77 24.61 1.46
N GLN A 316 -0.06 24.07 2.44
CA GLN A 316 -0.08 24.47 3.85
C GLN A 316 1.05 25.49 4.17
N PRO A 317 0.79 26.51 5.01
CA PRO A 317 1.78 27.42 5.56
C PRO A 317 2.20 26.96 6.97
N ALA A 318 3.27 27.55 7.51
CA ALA A 318 3.62 27.45 8.92
C ALA A 318 3.74 26.02 9.49
N GLU A 319 4.30 25.08 8.72
CA GLU A 319 4.65 23.75 9.24
C GLU A 319 5.79 23.88 10.26
N GLU A 320 6.77 24.75 10.00
CA GLU A 320 7.99 24.92 10.81
C GLU A 320 7.71 25.42 12.23
N THR A 321 6.54 26.04 12.45
CA THR A 321 6.08 26.47 13.78
C THR A 321 5.04 25.52 14.38
N GLY A 322 4.55 24.56 13.60
CA GLY A 322 3.46 23.64 13.93
C GLY A 322 2.09 24.30 14.02
N GLU A 323 1.93 25.53 13.51
CA GLU A 323 0.70 26.31 13.59
C GLU A 323 -0.21 26.12 12.36
N GLY A 324 0.33 25.54 11.28
CA GLY A 324 -0.34 25.35 9.99
C GLY A 324 -1.35 24.21 9.94
N GLY A 325 -0.99 23.06 10.50
CA GLY A 325 -1.74 21.81 10.34
C GLY A 325 -3.15 21.87 10.92
N ASN A 326 -3.33 22.41 12.13
CA ASN A 326 -4.64 22.47 12.79
C ASN A 326 -5.70 23.25 11.97
N PRO A 327 -5.49 24.52 11.58
CA PRO A 327 -6.48 25.24 10.79
C PRO A 327 -6.73 24.60 9.41
N CYS A 328 -5.70 24.11 8.73
CA CYS A 328 -5.81 23.53 7.39
C CYS A 328 -6.52 22.16 7.40
N SER A 329 -6.32 21.35 8.45
CA SER A 329 -6.96 20.03 8.60
C SER A 329 -8.50 20.08 8.65
N ARG A 330 -9.10 21.25 8.89
CA ARG A 330 -10.57 21.44 8.82
C ARG A 330 -11.11 21.24 7.40
N LEU A 331 -10.27 21.43 6.38
CA LEU A 331 -10.63 21.17 4.99
C LEU A 331 -11.07 19.71 4.77
N LEU A 332 -10.52 18.77 5.52
CA LEU A 332 -10.88 17.35 5.41
C LEU A 332 -12.37 17.13 5.69
N GLU A 333 -12.91 17.79 6.71
CA GLU A 333 -14.34 17.71 7.05
C GLU A 333 -15.20 18.48 6.03
N GLU A 334 -14.71 19.62 5.54
CA GLU A 334 -15.41 20.42 4.51
C GLU A 334 -15.58 19.66 3.19
N LEU A 335 -14.59 18.85 2.82
CA LEU A 335 -14.60 18.06 1.59
C LEU A 335 -15.12 16.64 1.76
N GLY A 336 -15.31 16.17 3.00
CA GLY A 336 -15.62 14.77 3.29
C GLY A 336 -14.49 13.83 2.84
N ALA A 337 -13.25 14.16 3.21
CA ALA A 337 -12.07 13.42 2.79
C ALA A 337 -12.04 12.01 3.38
N ASP A 338 -11.82 11.02 2.51
CA ASP A 338 -11.72 9.61 2.85
C ASP A 338 -10.28 9.20 3.16
N ARG A 339 -9.31 9.83 2.50
CA ARG A 339 -7.87 9.60 2.70
C ARG A 339 -7.05 10.90 2.64
N VAL A 340 -5.96 10.95 3.41
CA VAL A 340 -5.00 12.05 3.38
C VAL A 340 -3.55 11.57 3.32
N TYR A 341 -2.76 12.17 2.44
CA TYR A 341 -1.36 11.83 2.24
C TYR A 341 -0.47 13.07 2.35
N GLY A 342 0.72 12.88 2.90
CA GLY A 342 1.78 13.87 2.94
C GLY A 342 3.13 13.17 2.90
N PHE A 343 4.19 13.92 2.63
CA PHE A 343 5.52 13.35 2.64
C PHE A 343 6.58 14.37 3.06
N HIS A 344 7.75 13.86 3.43
CA HIS A 344 8.93 14.66 3.75
C HIS A 344 10.17 14.14 3.02
N ASN A 345 11.14 14.99 2.66
CA ASN A 345 12.46 14.52 2.20
C ASN A 345 13.37 14.15 3.37
N LEU A 346 14.09 13.03 3.28
CA LEU A 346 14.90 12.51 4.38
C LEU A 346 16.38 12.35 3.98
N PRO A 347 17.27 13.28 4.38
CA PRO A 347 18.71 13.07 4.32
C PRO A 347 19.16 11.83 5.11
N GLY A 348 20.25 11.18 4.67
CA GLY A 348 20.77 9.96 5.30
C GLY A 348 20.06 8.67 4.88
N TYR A 349 19.06 8.75 3.99
CA TYR A 349 18.40 7.58 3.39
C TYR A 349 18.72 7.50 1.89
N PRO A 350 18.74 6.29 1.29
CA PRO A 350 19.06 6.11 -0.12
C PRO A 350 18.13 6.93 -1.04
N LEU A 351 18.73 7.61 -2.02
CA LEU A 351 18.04 8.56 -2.89
C LEU A 351 16.80 7.94 -3.56
N GLY A 352 15.66 8.62 -3.45
CA GLY A 352 14.41 8.22 -4.10
C GLY A 352 13.71 7.02 -3.46
N THR A 353 14.17 6.53 -2.31
CA THR A 353 13.52 5.44 -1.56
C THR A 353 12.35 5.97 -0.75
N ALA A 354 11.19 5.33 -0.83
CA ALA A 354 10.06 5.61 0.06
C ALA A 354 10.35 5.05 1.46
N VAL A 355 10.55 5.93 2.43
CA VAL A 355 10.81 5.57 3.82
C VAL A 355 9.49 5.60 4.57
N MET A 356 9.03 4.45 5.04
CA MET A 356 7.69 4.29 5.57
C MET A 356 7.74 3.87 7.04
N ARG A 357 6.61 4.06 7.72
CA ARG A 357 6.42 3.50 9.06
C ARG A 357 4.96 3.15 9.25
N ARG A 358 4.69 1.89 9.63
CA ARG A 358 3.32 1.34 9.68
C ARG A 358 2.37 2.11 10.61
N GLU A 359 2.88 2.59 11.74
CA GLU A 359 2.10 3.31 12.74
C GLU A 359 2.74 4.69 13.00
N THR A 360 3.30 4.91 14.20
CA THR A 360 3.91 6.17 14.60
C THR A 360 5.12 6.49 13.73
N PHE A 361 4.94 7.41 12.77
CA PHE A 361 6.00 7.91 11.90
C PHE A 361 6.91 8.88 12.66
N SER A 362 6.33 9.89 13.29
CA SER A 362 7.02 10.89 14.10
C SER A 362 6.17 11.31 15.30
N CYS A 363 6.62 12.29 16.09
CA CYS A 363 5.84 12.77 17.24
C CYS A 363 4.47 13.29 16.79
N ASP A 364 3.39 12.75 17.36
CA ASP A 364 1.98 13.09 17.07
C ASP A 364 1.50 12.74 15.64
N THR A 365 2.34 12.09 14.83
CA THR A 365 1.98 11.61 13.48
C THR A 365 1.94 10.09 13.45
N VAL A 366 0.73 9.53 13.47
CA VAL A 366 0.46 8.09 13.50
C VAL A 366 -0.31 7.69 12.25
N ASN A 367 0.38 6.98 11.36
CA ASN A 367 -0.21 6.50 10.11
C ASN A 367 -1.29 5.45 10.36
N THR A 368 -2.24 5.37 9.42
CA THR A 368 -3.19 4.26 9.38
C THR A 368 -2.48 3.01 8.85
N PRO A 369 -2.43 1.90 9.61
CA PRO A 369 -1.66 0.73 9.21
C PRO A 369 -2.07 0.15 7.87
N GLU A 370 -3.37 0.02 7.64
CA GLU A 370 -3.94 -0.60 6.43
C GLU A 370 -3.61 0.24 5.19
N ILE A 371 -3.66 1.58 5.31
CA ILE A 371 -3.28 2.50 4.22
C ILE A 371 -1.77 2.42 3.96
N THR A 372 -0.96 2.29 5.02
CA THR A 372 0.50 2.22 4.89
C THR A 372 0.94 0.95 4.21
N ASP A 373 0.37 -0.19 4.61
CA ASP A 373 0.70 -1.49 4.05
C ASP A 373 0.29 -1.56 2.57
N MET A 374 -0.92 -1.08 2.24
CA MET A 374 -1.40 -0.95 0.86
C MET A 374 -0.52 -0.01 0.01
N SER A 375 -0.09 1.13 0.56
CA SER A 375 0.80 2.06 -0.14
C SER A 375 2.19 1.47 -0.39
N ARG A 376 2.75 0.74 0.58
CA ARG A 376 4.06 0.06 0.46
C ARG A 376 4.01 -0.95 -0.68
N MET A 377 2.97 -1.79 -0.67
CA MET A 377 2.76 -2.78 -1.72
C MET A 377 2.72 -2.13 -3.11
N LEU A 378 1.96 -1.05 -3.26
CA LEU A 378 1.86 -0.33 -4.53
C LEU A 378 3.20 0.23 -4.99
N PHE A 379 3.97 0.83 -4.08
CA PHE A 379 5.28 1.38 -4.39
C PHE A 379 6.27 0.28 -4.82
N GLU A 380 6.33 -0.83 -4.08
CA GLU A 380 7.20 -1.96 -4.39
C GLU A 380 6.83 -2.61 -5.73
N GLN A 381 5.53 -2.76 -6.04
CA GLN A 381 5.03 -3.28 -7.32
C GLN A 381 5.49 -2.41 -8.50
N GLU A 382 5.52 -1.09 -8.31
CA GLU A 382 5.98 -0.14 -9.30
C GLU A 382 7.51 0.02 -9.29
N GLY A 383 8.23 -0.79 -8.52
CA GLY A 383 9.69 -0.76 -8.45
C GLY A 383 10.24 0.50 -7.79
N ILE A 384 9.45 1.16 -6.93
CA ILE A 384 9.91 2.21 -6.04
C ILE A 384 10.48 1.51 -4.79
N PRO A 385 11.79 1.68 -4.49
CA PRO A 385 12.38 1.08 -3.30
C PRO A 385 11.66 1.58 -2.04
N CYS A 386 11.26 0.65 -1.18
CA CYS A 386 10.65 0.96 0.11
C CYS A 386 11.56 0.53 1.26
N LEU A 387 11.55 1.29 2.34
CA LEU A 387 12.30 1.00 3.55
C LEU A 387 11.45 1.32 4.77
N GLU A 388 11.33 0.37 5.71
CA GLU A 388 10.71 0.63 7.01
C GLU A 388 11.71 1.33 7.93
N ALA A 389 11.36 2.54 8.40
CA ALA A 389 12.19 3.27 9.35
C ALA A 389 12.37 2.44 10.64
N ALA A 390 13.58 2.32 11.17
CA ALA A 390 13.86 1.45 12.33
C ALA A 390 13.17 1.90 13.63
N ALA A 391 13.02 3.22 13.83
CA ALA A 391 12.34 3.82 14.97
C ALA A 391 11.51 5.04 14.52
N PRO A 392 10.52 5.49 15.31
CA PRO A 392 9.81 6.72 15.00
C PRO A 392 10.80 7.88 14.98
N PHE A 393 10.60 8.79 14.03
CA PHE A 393 11.37 10.02 13.96
C PHE A 393 11.09 10.91 15.17
N ARG A 394 12.15 11.54 15.71
CA ARG A 394 12.06 12.30 16.97
C ARG A 394 11.59 13.74 16.79
N TRP A 395 11.62 14.25 15.56
CA TRP A 395 11.11 15.56 15.25
C TRP A 395 9.57 15.58 15.32
N SER A 396 9.02 16.76 15.52
CA SER A 396 7.58 17.00 15.42
C SER A 396 7.21 17.24 13.97
N GLU A 397 6.00 16.83 13.61
CA GLU A 397 5.39 17.06 12.31
C GLU A 397 3.94 17.42 12.57
N ASP A 398 3.45 18.53 12.02
CA ASP A 398 2.08 18.97 12.28
C ASP A 398 1.03 18.24 11.42
N PHE A 399 1.47 17.38 10.49
CA PHE A 399 0.61 16.47 9.73
C PHE A 399 -0.26 15.57 10.62
N GLY A 400 0.15 15.34 11.87
CA GLY A 400 -0.66 14.67 12.91
C GLY A 400 -2.07 15.25 13.09
N TRP A 401 -2.30 16.54 12.79
CA TRP A 401 -3.64 17.14 12.81
C TRP A 401 -4.59 16.55 11.79
N TYR A 402 -4.08 16.11 10.63
CA TYR A 402 -4.86 15.48 9.56
C TYR A 402 -5.22 14.04 9.92
N LEU A 403 -4.25 13.26 10.42
CA LEU A 403 -4.43 11.85 10.79
C LEU A 403 -5.37 11.64 11.99
N LYS A 404 -5.63 12.69 12.78
CA LYS A 404 -6.69 12.69 13.82
C LYS A 404 -8.11 12.75 13.25
N LYS A 405 -8.27 13.13 11.98
CA LYS A 405 -9.57 13.39 11.34
C LYS A 405 -9.86 12.44 10.18
N CYS A 406 -8.82 11.95 9.51
CA CYS A 406 -8.93 11.12 8.31
C CYS A 406 -7.84 10.06 8.33
N GLN A 407 -8.16 8.86 7.87
CA GLN A 407 -7.15 7.82 7.65
C GLN A 407 -6.15 8.28 6.59
N GLY A 408 -4.90 7.83 6.69
CA GLY A 408 -3.88 8.36 5.82
C GLY A 408 -2.49 7.88 6.14
N MET A 409 -1.54 8.45 5.40
CA MET A 409 -0.13 8.11 5.54
C MET A 409 0.76 9.33 5.30
N TYR A 410 1.68 9.53 6.24
CA TYR A 410 2.84 10.38 6.08
C TYR A 410 4.08 9.50 5.88
N PHE A 411 4.88 9.79 4.86
CA PHE A 411 6.05 8.99 4.52
C PHE A 411 7.24 9.88 4.15
N GLY A 412 8.42 9.29 4.12
CA GLY A 412 9.64 9.95 3.67
C GLY A 412 10.00 9.60 2.23
N ILE A 413 10.74 10.47 1.56
CA ILE A 413 11.54 10.11 0.38
C ILE A 413 13.01 10.37 0.69
N GLY A 414 13.86 9.36 0.53
CA GLY A 414 15.29 9.50 0.78
C GLY A 414 15.92 10.55 -0.14
N ALA A 415 16.64 11.50 0.46
CA ALA A 415 17.32 12.59 -0.24
C ALA A 415 18.76 12.25 -0.64
N GLY A 416 19.25 11.05 -0.30
CA GLY A 416 20.62 10.61 -0.50
C GLY A 416 21.38 10.50 0.83
N GLU A 417 22.28 9.53 0.90
CA GLU A 417 23.08 9.24 2.10
C GLU A 417 24.10 10.35 2.41
N ASP A 418 24.60 11.03 1.37
CA ASP A 418 25.55 12.14 1.47
C ASP A 418 24.87 13.52 1.49
N CYS A 419 23.53 13.56 1.48
CA CYS A 419 22.78 14.81 1.57
C CYS A 419 22.97 15.42 2.97
N PRO A 420 23.32 16.73 3.09
CA PRO A 420 23.44 17.39 4.39
C PRO A 420 22.14 17.32 5.21
N ASP A 421 22.27 17.38 6.53
CA ASP A 421 21.11 17.40 7.42
C ASP A 421 20.24 18.63 7.16
N LEU A 422 18.93 18.46 7.35
CA LEU A 422 17.98 19.56 7.31
C LEU A 422 18.35 20.65 8.33
N HIS A 423 17.97 21.88 8.01
CA HIS A 423 18.20 23.08 8.82
C HIS A 423 19.69 23.44 8.98
N THR A 424 20.56 22.84 8.17
CA THR A 424 21.96 23.26 8.04
C THR A 424 22.13 24.24 6.88
N PRO A 425 23.11 25.17 6.95
CA PRO A 425 23.38 26.10 5.85
C PRO A 425 23.78 25.44 4.53
N ASP A 426 24.27 24.20 4.60
CA ASP A 426 24.77 23.44 3.46
C ASP A 426 23.67 22.59 2.79
N TYR A 427 22.47 22.51 3.38
CA TYR A 427 21.35 21.76 2.81
C TYR A 427 20.84 22.41 1.53
N GLU A 428 20.72 21.61 0.47
CA GLU A 428 20.06 21.96 -0.78
C GLU A 428 19.16 20.78 -1.19
N PHE A 429 17.92 21.09 -1.57
CA PHE A 429 16.95 20.07 -1.98
C PHE A 429 17.43 19.37 -3.26
N PRO A 430 17.57 18.03 -3.28
CA PRO A 430 18.03 17.30 -4.46
C PRO A 430 16.92 17.10 -5.49
N ASP A 431 17.10 17.66 -6.70
CA ASP A 431 16.14 17.60 -7.82
C ASP A 431 15.74 16.17 -8.18
N GLU A 432 16.64 15.21 -7.98
CA GLU A 432 16.45 13.79 -8.27
C GLU A 432 15.33 13.16 -7.43
N VAL A 433 15.04 13.71 -6.24
CA VAL A 433 13.92 13.28 -5.39
C VAL A 433 12.58 13.48 -6.08
N ILE A 434 12.45 14.51 -6.91
CA ILE A 434 11.17 14.94 -7.49
C ILE A 434 10.52 13.79 -8.29
N ARG A 435 11.29 13.04 -9.07
CA ARG A 435 10.72 11.97 -9.92
C ARG A 435 10.01 10.91 -9.10
N ASN A 436 10.69 10.37 -8.09
CA ASN A 436 10.13 9.31 -7.28
C ASN A 436 9.03 9.83 -6.36
N ALA A 437 9.18 11.03 -5.80
CA ALA A 437 8.14 11.62 -4.96
C ALA A 437 6.84 11.86 -5.74
N VAL A 438 6.91 12.49 -6.93
CA VAL A 438 5.73 12.69 -7.78
C VAL A 438 5.12 11.35 -8.19
N ARG A 439 5.95 10.35 -8.51
CA ARG A 439 5.49 9.00 -8.85
C ARG A 439 4.75 8.34 -7.68
N CYS A 440 5.29 8.41 -6.46
CA CYS A 440 4.60 7.90 -5.27
C CYS A 440 3.22 8.56 -5.13
N LEU A 441 3.15 9.89 -5.17
CA LEU A 441 1.86 10.59 -5.01
C LEU A 441 0.88 10.30 -6.15
N TYR A 442 1.37 10.13 -7.38
CA TYR A 442 0.53 9.76 -8.51
C TYR A 442 -0.09 8.38 -8.32
N LEU A 443 0.72 7.40 -7.89
CA LEU A 443 0.23 6.05 -7.58
C LEU A 443 -0.81 6.08 -6.45
N LEU A 444 -0.57 6.87 -5.40
CA LEU A 444 -1.55 7.06 -4.30
C LEU A 444 -2.85 7.73 -4.76
N ALA A 445 -2.85 8.46 -5.87
CA ALA A 445 -4.06 9.06 -6.45
C ALA A 445 -4.88 8.04 -7.27
N GLU A 446 -4.24 6.99 -7.79
CA GLU A 446 -4.91 5.95 -8.59
C GLU A 446 -5.64 4.90 -7.72
N ILE A 447 -5.18 4.67 -6.48
CA ILE A 447 -5.76 3.74 -5.50
C ILE A 447 -6.74 4.40 -4.55
#